data_AF-A0A9Q5Z7L1-F1
#
_entry.id   AF-A0A9Q5Z7L1-F1
#
_cell.length_a   1.000
_cell.length_b   1.000
_cell.length_c   1.000
_cell.angle_alpha   90.00
_cell.angle_beta   90.00
_cell.angle_gamma   90.00
#
_symmetry.space_group_name_H-M   'P 1'
#
loop_
_entity.id
_entity.type
_entity.pdbx_description
1 polymer ?
#
loop_
_entity_poly.entity_id
_entity_poly.type
_entity_poly.pdbx_seq_one_letter_code
_entity_poly.pdbx_strand_id
1 'polypeptide(L)'
;MSYWREKAAAAIEEAIALFAADLNNLNDQQKQRLKCAIDASYPFGLRKNHPYQAWLDERRKAFYRLGLAEAQMGSKGAKRKPAIGCDSTVPGQQSLF
;
A
#
# COMPACT_ATOMS: atom_id res chain seq x y z
N MET A 1 4.13 0.38 -17.77
CA MET A 1 3.53 -0.10 -16.51
C MET A 1 4.38 -1.25 -15.98
N SER A 2 4.42 -1.49 -14.67
CA SER A 2 5.20 -2.63 -14.11
C SER A 2 4.36 -3.90 -14.22
N TYR A 3 4.94 -4.99 -14.70
CA TYR A 3 4.28 -6.31 -14.81
C TYR A 3 3.57 -6.73 -13.52
N TRP A 4 4.17 -6.44 -12.36
CA TRP A 4 3.58 -6.74 -11.05
C TRP A 4 2.31 -5.94 -10.78
N ARG A 5 2.25 -4.70 -11.24
CA ARG A 5 1.07 -3.85 -11.06
C ARG A 5 -0.07 -4.29 -11.97
N GLU A 6 0.23 -4.67 -13.21
CA GLU A 6 -0.78 -5.18 -14.14
C GLU A 6 -1.40 -6.48 -13.63
N LYS A 7 -0.57 -7.44 -13.20
CA LYS A 7 -1.06 -8.71 -12.67
C LYS A 7 -1.82 -8.54 -11.35
N ALA A 8 -1.37 -7.61 -10.49
CA ALA A 8 -2.10 -7.28 -9.26
C ALA A 8 -3.46 -6.65 -9.56
N ALA A 9 -3.51 -5.67 -10.46
CA ALA A 9 -4.75 -5.01 -10.85
C ALA A 9 -5.76 -6.00 -11.44
N ALA A 10 -5.32 -6.87 -12.37
CA ALA A 10 -6.19 -7.89 -12.96
C ALA A 10 -6.80 -8.82 -11.90
N ALA A 11 -5.99 -9.35 -10.98
CA ALA A 11 -6.48 -10.25 -9.92
C ALA A 11 -7.42 -9.55 -8.92
N ILE A 12 -7.28 -8.24 -8.70
CA ILE A 12 -8.20 -7.46 -7.89
C ILE A 12 -9.51 -7.21 -8.64
N GLU A 13 -9.45 -6.86 -9.93
CA GLU A 13 -10.64 -6.65 -10.76
C GLU A 13 -11.48 -7.93 -10.91
N GLU A 14 -10.83 -9.09 -11.11
CA GLU A 14 -11.51 -10.39 -11.11
C GLU A 14 -12.19 -10.67 -9.77
N ALA A 15 -11.51 -10.43 -8.65
CA ALA A 15 -12.10 -10.63 -7.32
C ALA A 15 -13.29 -9.71 -7.04
N ILE A 16 -13.23 -8.46 -7.53
CA ILE A 16 -14.35 -7.50 -7.42
C ILE A 16 -15.52 -7.94 -8.30
N ALA A 17 -15.25 -8.37 -9.54
CA ALA A 17 -16.26 -8.83 -10.49
C ALA A 17 -17.05 -10.04 -9.96
N LEU A 18 -16.42 -10.89 -9.15
CA LEU A 18 -17.08 -12.05 -8.53
C LEU A 18 -17.97 -11.70 -7.32
N PHE A 19 -17.85 -10.50 -6.73
CA PHE A 19 -18.39 -10.25 -5.39
C PHE A 19 -19.84 -9.78 -5.35
N ALA A 20 -20.27 -8.85 -6.22
CA ALA A 20 -21.69 -8.46 -6.47
C ALA A 20 -21.78 -7.20 -7.35
N ALA A 21 -22.94 -6.99 -7.99
CA ALA A 21 -23.23 -5.83 -8.84
C ALA A 21 -23.42 -4.50 -8.06
N ASP A 22 -23.88 -4.54 -6.80
CA ASP A 22 -24.18 -3.34 -6.01
C ASP A 22 -23.05 -2.96 -5.05
N LEU A 23 -21.94 -2.50 -5.64
CA LEU A 23 -20.76 -2.04 -4.89
C LEU A 23 -21.00 -0.77 -4.05
N ASN A 24 -22.10 -0.05 -4.31
CA ASN A 24 -22.40 1.25 -3.69
C ASN A 24 -23.20 1.15 -2.37
N ASN A 25 -23.85 0.02 -2.09
CA ASN A 25 -24.68 -0.17 -0.89
C ASN A 25 -24.23 -1.37 -0.03
N LEU A 26 -22.91 -1.62 0.05
CA LEU A 26 -22.41 -2.71 0.90
C LEU A 26 -22.57 -2.37 2.39
N ASN A 27 -23.16 -3.30 3.13
CA ASN A 27 -23.12 -3.32 4.59
C ASN A 27 -21.68 -3.61 5.07
N ASP A 28 -21.33 -3.24 6.31
CA ASP A 28 -19.96 -3.35 6.83
C ASP A 28 -19.43 -4.79 6.82
N GLN A 29 -20.31 -5.77 7.06
CA GLN A 29 -19.95 -7.19 6.91
C GLN A 29 -19.60 -7.57 5.46
N GLN A 30 -20.32 -7.02 4.48
CA GLN A 30 -20.05 -7.27 3.06
C GLN A 30 -18.75 -6.59 2.64
N LYS A 31 -18.50 -5.37 3.10
CA LYS A 31 -17.22 -4.66 2.90
C LYS A 31 -16.05 -5.48 3.42
N GLN A 32 -16.18 -6.07 4.61
CA GLN A 32 -15.13 -6.90 5.20
C GLN A 32 -14.92 -8.20 4.44
N ARG A 33 -15.99 -8.86 4.01
CA ARG A 33 -15.89 -10.05 3.15
C ARG A 33 -15.22 -9.74 1.81
N LEU A 34 -15.51 -8.60 1.19
CA LEU A 34 -14.86 -8.17 -0.05
C LEU A 34 -13.37 -7.89 0.15
N LYS A 35 -12.98 -7.24 1.26
CA LYS A 35 -11.57 -7.06 1.63
C LYS A 35 -10.85 -8.40 1.77
N CYS A 36 -11.46 -9.37 2.45
CA CYS A 36 -10.90 -10.72 2.59
C CYS A 36 -10.81 -11.45 1.25
N ALA A 37 -11.81 -11.31 0.37
CA ALA A 37 -11.82 -11.93 -0.95
C ALA A 37 -10.68 -11.39 -1.83
N ILE A 38 -10.47 -10.07 -1.82
CA ILE A 38 -9.33 -9.45 -2.49
C ILE A 38 -8.01 -9.95 -1.89
N ASP A 39 -7.87 -9.97 -0.56
CA ASP A 39 -6.63 -10.47 0.06
C ASP A 39 -6.34 -11.96 -0.21
N ALA A 40 -7.38 -12.74 -0.48
CA ALA A 40 -7.27 -14.14 -0.90
C ALA A 40 -6.89 -14.29 -2.39
N SER A 41 -7.23 -13.33 -3.25
CA SER A 41 -6.90 -13.36 -4.69
C SER A 41 -5.46 -12.96 -5.01
N TYR A 42 -4.60 -12.76 -4.00
CA TYR A 42 -3.19 -12.43 -4.16
C TYR A 42 -2.49 -13.41 -5.11
N PRO A 43 -2.05 -12.97 -6.31
CA PRO A 43 -1.60 -13.87 -7.37
C PRO A 43 -0.10 -14.20 -7.30
N PHE A 44 0.60 -13.69 -6.29
CA PHE A 44 2.02 -13.89 -6.10
C PHE A 44 2.26 -14.87 -4.96
N GLY A 45 3.42 -15.51 -4.91
CA GLY A 45 3.73 -16.49 -3.86
C GLY A 45 3.96 -15.82 -2.50
N LEU A 46 5.22 -15.66 -2.12
CA LEU A 46 5.56 -15.06 -0.84
C LEU A 46 5.14 -13.58 -0.78
N ARG A 47 4.49 -13.19 0.32
CA ARG A 47 4.11 -11.79 0.63
C ARG A 47 5.31 -10.98 1.10
N LYS A 48 6.33 -10.84 0.24
CA LYS A 48 7.59 -10.14 0.54
C LYS A 48 8.06 -9.31 -0.66
N ASN A 49 8.92 -8.33 -0.39
CA ASN A 49 9.63 -7.52 -1.39
C ASN A 49 8.69 -6.73 -2.32
N HIS A 50 9.20 -6.43 -3.52
CA HIS A 50 8.55 -5.60 -4.53
C HIS A 50 7.16 -6.07 -5.03
N PRO A 51 6.88 -7.37 -5.30
CA PRO A 51 5.57 -7.78 -5.78
C PRO A 51 4.47 -7.56 -4.74
N TYR A 52 4.79 -7.76 -3.46
CA TYR A 52 3.85 -7.49 -2.38
C TYR A 52 3.59 -5.99 -2.21
N GLN A 53 4.61 -5.13 -2.36
CA GLN A 53 4.40 -3.68 -2.35
C GLN A 53 3.52 -3.22 -3.51
N ALA A 54 3.75 -3.72 -4.72
CA ALA A 54 2.92 -3.41 -5.89
C ALA A 54 1.46 -3.82 -5.66
N TRP A 55 1.23 -5.00 -5.06
CA TRP A 55 -0.11 -5.44 -4.66
C TRP A 55 -0.78 -4.50 -3.66
N LEU A 56 -0.07 -4.09 -2.60
CA LEU A 56 -0.62 -3.18 -1.59
C LEU A 56 -1.00 -1.82 -2.16
N ASP A 57 -0.21 -1.31 -3.12
CA ASP A 57 -0.52 -0.07 -3.84
C ASP A 57 -1.82 -0.19 -4.64
N GLU A 58 -1.98 -1.27 -5.43
CA GLU A 58 -3.18 -1.48 -6.24
C GLU A 58 -4.41 -1.77 -5.37
N ARG A 59 -4.27 -2.58 -4.31
CA ARG A 59 -5.32 -2.82 -3.32
C ARG A 59 -5.82 -1.52 -2.70
N ARG A 60 -4.91 -0.62 -2.35
CA ARG A 60 -5.27 0.69 -1.79
C ARG A 60 -6.07 1.52 -2.80
N LYS A 61 -5.67 1.56 -4.07
CA LYS A 61 -6.41 2.25 -5.13
C LYS A 61 -7.81 1.66 -5.32
N ALA A 62 -7.94 0.34 -5.33
CA ALA A 62 -9.22 -0.34 -5.45
C ALA A 62 -10.15 0.00 -4.28
N PHE A 63 -9.64 0.00 -3.05
CA PHE A 63 -10.45 0.37 -1.88
C PHE A 63 -10.91 1.83 -1.92
N TYR A 64 -10.08 2.74 -2.43
CA TYR A 64 -10.49 4.13 -2.64
C TYR A 64 -11.58 4.27 -3.70
N ARG A 65 -11.45 3.56 -4.84
CA ARG A 65 -12.48 3.56 -5.89
C ARG A 65 -13.82 3.05 -5.39
N LEU A 66 -13.81 2.05 -4.51
CA LEU A 66 -15.00 1.43 -3.93
C LEU A 66 -15.53 2.15 -2.68
N GLY A 67 -14.91 3.24 -2.23
CA GLY A 67 -15.31 3.95 -1.00
C GLY A 67 -15.13 3.12 0.29
N LEU A 68 -14.31 2.07 0.26
CA LEU A 68 -14.08 1.14 1.38
C LEU A 68 -13.00 1.58 2.36
N ALA A 69 -12.24 2.60 1.98
CA ALA A 69 -11.20 3.23 2.78
C ALA A 69 -11.52 4.71 2.93
N GLU A 70 -11.59 5.19 4.17
CA GLU A 70 -11.50 6.62 4.44
C GLU A 70 -10.13 7.10 3.99
N ALA A 71 -10.10 8.24 3.28
CA ALA A 71 -8.86 8.94 3.02
C ALA A 71 -8.12 9.10 4.34
N GLN A 72 -6.93 8.50 4.44
CA GLN A 72 -5.98 8.84 5.49
C GLN A 72 -5.46 10.27 5.21
N MET A 73 -6.36 11.27 5.30
CA MET A 73 -6.04 12.67 5.54
C MET A 73 -5.50 12.77 6.98
N GLY A 74 -4.32 12.20 7.23
CA GLY A 74 -3.83 12.15 8.62
C GLY A 74 -2.61 11.32 8.91
N SER A 75 -2.05 10.60 7.93
CA SER A 75 -0.70 10.05 8.08
C SER A 75 0.30 11.20 8.02
N LYS A 76 0.44 11.96 9.12
CA LYS A 76 1.63 12.76 9.43
C LYS A 76 2.82 11.91 9.00
N GLY A 77 3.53 12.37 7.97
CA GLY A 77 4.69 11.70 7.44
C GLY A 77 5.53 11.22 8.61
N ALA A 78 5.88 9.94 8.62
CA ALA A 78 6.93 9.46 9.49
C ALA A 78 8.10 10.43 9.27
N LYS A 79 8.39 11.30 10.24
CA LYS A 79 9.56 12.18 10.19
C LYS A 79 10.74 11.23 9.99
N ARG A 80 11.28 11.18 8.77
CA ARG A 80 12.57 10.55 8.52
C ARG A 80 13.51 11.29 9.46
N LYS A 81 13.97 10.63 10.53
CA LYS A 81 15.10 11.16 11.29
C LYS A 81 16.22 11.32 10.27
N PRO A 82 16.80 12.51 10.08
CA PRO A 82 17.96 12.64 9.22
C PRO A 82 19.02 11.67 9.74
N ALA A 83 19.60 10.88 8.85
CA ALA A 83 20.79 10.09 9.15
C ALA A 83 21.97 11.06 9.27
N ILE A 84 21.98 11.89 10.31
CA ILE A 84 23.10 12.75 10.65
C ILE A 84 23.45 12.42 12.10
N GLY A 85 24.21 11.35 12.22
CA GLY A 85 25.05 11.03 13.37
C GLY A 85 26.50 10.83 12.91
N CYS A 86 26.91 11.51 11.84
CA CYS A 86 28.29 11.52 11.35
C CYS A 86 28.77 12.97 11.28
N ASP A 87 28.78 13.63 12.43
CA ASP A 87 29.64 14.79 12.64
C ASP A 87 30.24 14.64 14.04
N SER A 88 31.02 13.56 14.20
CA SER A 88 31.97 13.48 15.29
C SER A 88 33.03 14.53 15.01
N THR A 89 32.83 15.72 15.57
CA THR A 89 33.89 16.74 15.62
C THR A 89 34.99 16.13 16.49
N VAL A 90 36.01 15.57 15.84
CA VAL A 90 37.20 15.06 16.52
C VAL A 90 37.91 16.27 17.11
N PRO A 91 38.27 16.27 18.42
CA PRO A 91 39.04 17.37 19.00
C PRO A 91 40.41 17.43 18.32
N GLY A 92 40.61 18.39 17.42
CA GLY A 92 41.87 18.54 16.69
C GLY A 92 41.81 19.18 15.30
N GLN A 93 40.64 19.38 14.69
CA GLN A 93 40.58 20.10 13.41
C GLN A 93 40.74 21.61 13.64
N GLN A 94 41.95 22.10 13.41
CA GLN A 94 42.23 23.53 13.28
C GLN A 94 41.53 24.06 12.03
N SER A 95 40.61 25.00 12.23
CA SER A 95 40.01 25.80 11.16
C SER A 95 41.07 26.76 10.63
N LEU A 96 41.58 26.51 9.41
CA LEU A 96 42.38 27.49 8.69
C LEU A 96 41.43 28.39 7.91
N PHE A 97 41.40 29.67 8.30
CA PHE A 97 41.15 30.78 7.38
C PHE A 97 42.20 30.77 6.27
#